data_AF-A0A0M2VNE9-F1
#
_entry.id   AF-A0A0M2VNE9-F1
#
_cell.length_a   1.000
_cell.length_b   1.000
_cell.length_c   1.000
_cell.angle_alpha   90.00
_cell.angle_beta   90.00
_cell.angle_gamma   90.00
#
_symmetry.space_group_name_H-M   'P 1'
#
loop_
_entity.id
_entity.type
_entity.pdbx_description
1 polymer ?
#
loop_
_entity_poly.entity_id
_entity_poly.type
_entity_poly.pdbx_seq_one_letter_code
_entity_poly.pdbx_strand_id
1 'polypeptide(L)' 'MTVAQFETIGLWLGLTALYIFIVLAINDVLKKSQAPLFGRLFVWLVLFLSPLVFIIKTVVQHFIE' A
#
# COMPACT_ATOMS: atom_id res chain seq x y z
N MET A 1 0.49 23.97 13.86
CA MET A 1 0.16 22.55 13.69
C MET A 1 -0.45 22.08 14.99
N THR A 2 -1.74 21.71 14.99
CA THR A 2 -2.38 21.19 16.21
C THR A 2 -1.84 19.79 16.52
N VAL A 3 -1.96 19.34 17.78
CA VAL A 3 -1.51 17.98 18.19
C VAL A 3 -2.15 16.89 17.30
N ALA A 4 -3.42 17.06 16.97
CA ALA A 4 -4.15 16.14 16.07
C ALA A 4 -3.57 16.08 14.64
N GLN A 5 -3.07 17.19 14.10
CA GLN A 5 -2.41 17.20 12.79
C GLN A 5 -1.08 16.44 12.82
N PHE A 6 -0.33 16.58 13.92
CA PHE A 6 0.93 15.85 14.11
C PHE A 6 0.69 14.33 14.21
N GLU A 7 -0.31 13.91 14.99
CA GLU A 7 -0.71 12.49 15.09
C GLU A 7 -1.15 11.92 13.74
N THR A 8 -1.95 12.67 12.99
CA THR A 8 -2.41 12.26 11.65
C THR A 8 -1.23 12.09 10.70
N ILE A 9 -0.31 13.06 10.64
CA ILE A 9 0.88 12.98 9.78
C ILE A 9 1.76 11.78 10.21
N GLY A 10 1.97 11.58 11.50
CA GLY A 10 2.74 10.45 12.03
C GLY A 10 2.13 9.09 11.66
N LEU A 11 0.79 8.96 11.75
CA LEU A 11 0.06 7.75 11.34
C LEU A 11 0.24 7.47 9.84
N TRP A 12 0.02 8.47 8.99
CA TRP A 12 0.18 8.33 7.53
C TRP A 12 1.62 8.00 7.14
N LEU A 13 2.60 8.63 7.78
CA LEU A 13 4.02 8.38 7.52
C LEU A 13 4.43 6.98 7.98
N GLY A 14 3.97 6.54 9.14
CA GLY A 14 4.20 5.17 9.64
C GLY A 14 3.56 4.10 8.75
N LEU A 15 2.31 4.29 8.34
CA LEU A 15 1.62 3.40 7.38
C LEU A 15 2.34 3.36 6.04
N THR A 16 2.76 4.51 5.52
CA THR A 16 3.49 4.61 4.25
C THR A 16 4.83 3.89 4.33
N ALA A 17 5.59 4.10 5.41
CA ALA A 17 6.86 3.42 5.63
C ALA A 17 6.67 1.89 5.71
N LEU A 18 5.68 1.42 6.47
CA LEU A 18 5.35 0.00 6.57
C LEU A 18 4.98 -0.60 5.20
N TYR A 19 4.16 0.11 4.43
CA TYR A 19 3.78 -0.34 3.08
C TYR A 19 4.99 -0.47 2.16
N ILE A 20 5.92 0.48 2.20
CA ILE A 20 7.19 0.41 1.46
C ILE A 20 8.00 -0.81 1.88
N PHE A 21 8.13 -1.08 3.18
CA PHE A 21 8.82 -2.28 3.66
C PHE A 21 8.19 -3.58 3.13
N ILE A 22 6.86 -3.66 3.06
CA ILE A 22 6.15 -4.81 2.47
C ILE A 22 6.49 -4.94 0.99
N VAL A 23 6.42 -3.84 0.22
CA VAL A 23 6.76 -3.84 -1.22
C VAL A 23 8.20 -4.31 -1.45
N LEU A 24 9.14 -3.84 -0.63
CA LEU A 24 10.55 -4.25 -0.71
C LEU A 24 10.73 -5.73 -0.36
N ALA A 25 10.11 -6.20 0.73
CA ALA A 25 10.16 -7.61 1.14
C ALA A 25 9.57 -8.54 0.08
N ILE A 26 8.43 -8.16 -0.51
CA ILE A 26 7.80 -8.88 -1.62
C ILE A 26 8.76 -8.95 -2.82
N ASN A 27 9.36 -7.83 -3.21
CA ASN A 27 10.32 -7.81 -4.32
C ASN A 27 11.54 -8.70 -4.07
N ASP A 28 12.02 -8.75 -2.83
CA ASP A 28 13.12 -9.63 -2.43
C ASP A 28 12.72 -11.11 -2.49
N VAL A 29 11.55 -11.47 -1.95
CA VAL A 29 10.98 -12.83 -2.04
C VAL A 29 10.77 -13.24 -3.50
N LEU A 30 10.24 -12.36 -4.34
CA LEU A 30 10.02 -12.62 -5.76
C LEU A 30 11.33 -12.82 -6.54
N LYS A 31 12.45 -12.23 -6.11
CA LYS A 31 13.78 -12.48 -6.68
C LYS A 31 14.36 -13.79 -6.18
N LYS A 32 14.22 -14.09 -4.88
CA LYS A 32 14.78 -15.28 -4.25
C LYS A 32 14.05 -16.57 -4.62
N SER A 33 12.73 -16.50 -4.83
CA SER A 33 11.88 -17.66 -5.14
C SER A 33 11.98 -18.15 -6.59
N GLN A 34 12.69 -17.44 -7.49
CA GLN A 34 12.66 -17.69 -8.95
C GLN A 34 11.23 -17.86 -9.49
N ALA A 35 10.29 -17.08 -8.94
CA ALA A 35 8.87 -17.28 -9.22
C ALA A 35 8.59 -17.10 -10.73
N PRO A 36 7.79 -17.98 -11.35
CA PRO A 36 7.41 -17.86 -12.75
C PRO A 36 6.73 -16.52 -12.99
N LEU A 37 6.87 -15.99 -14.22
CA LEU A 37 6.37 -14.66 -14.60
C LEU A 37 4.91 -14.41 -14.20
N PHE A 38 4.07 -15.46 -14.28
CA PHE A 38 2.67 -15.41 -13.89
C PHE A 38 2.46 -15.13 -12.39
N GLY A 39 3.24 -15.77 -11.51
CA GLY A 39 3.15 -15.54 -10.07
C GLY A 39 3.64 -14.14 -9.69
N ARG A 40 4.65 -13.63 -10.39
CA ARG A 40 5.16 -12.26 -10.19
C ARG A 40 4.11 -11.20 -10.58
N LEU A 41 3.36 -11.46 -11.65
CA LEU A 41 2.26 -10.62 -12.12
C LEU A 41 1.11 -10.55 -11.10
N PHE A 42 0.68 -11.71 -10.57
CA PHE A 42 -0.40 -11.77 -9.57
C PHE A 42 -0.04 -11.05 -8.27
N VAL A 43 1.20 -11.20 -7.80
CA VAL A 43 1.68 -10.52 -6.60
C VAL A 43 1.67 -9.01 -6.80
N TRP A 44 2.12 -8.51 -7.96
CA TRP A 44 2.02 -7.09 -8.29
C TRP A 44 0.57 -6.61 -8.39
N LEU A 45 -0.33 -7.42 -8.97
CA LEU A 45 -1.76 -7.09 -9.10
C LEU A 45 -2.42 -6.95 -7.72
N VAL A 46 -2.22 -7.92 -6.83
CA VAL A 46 -2.74 -7.88 -5.44
C VAL A 46 -2.11 -6.75 -4.63
N LEU A 47 -0.81 -6.50 -4.79
CA LEU A 47 -0.12 -5.43 -4.08
C LEU A 47 -0.71 -4.05 -4.42
N PHE A 48 -0.98 -3.79 -5.71
CA PHE A 48 -1.63 -2.56 -6.15
C PHE A 48 -3.12 -2.50 -5.83
N LEU A 49 -3.78 -3.65 -5.62
CA LEU A 49 -5.19 -3.69 -5.27
C LEU A 49 -5.46 -3.03 -3.91
N SER A 50 -4.56 -3.18 -2.93
CA SER A 50 -4.69 -2.55 -1.61
C SER A 50 -4.83 -1.02 -1.64
N PRO A 51 -3.89 -0.25 -2.22
CA PRO A 51 -4.03 1.19 -2.32
C PRO A 51 -5.19 1.60 -3.24
N LEU A 52 -5.52 0.81 -4.28
CA LEU A 52 -6.68 1.06 -5.14
C LEU A 52 -8.00 1.07 -4.36
N VAL A 53 -8.21 0.07 -3.50
CA VAL A 53 -9.42 0.00 -2.65
C VAL A 53 -9.48 1.18 -1.69
N PHE A 54 -8.32 1.60 -1.15
CA PHE A 54 -8.24 2.76 -0.26
C PHE A 54 -8.61 4.07 -0.98
N ILE A 55 -8.14 4.25 -2.21
CA ILE A 55 -8.47 5.40 -3.06
C ILE A 55 -9.96 5.38 -3.41
N ILE A 56 -10.51 4.24 -3.84
CA ILE A 56 -11.94 4.11 -4.16
C ILE A 56 -12.78 4.48 -2.93
N LYS A 57 -12.46 3.96 -1.74
CA LYS A 57 -13.19 4.31 -0.51
C LYS A 57 -13.13 5.82 -0.23
N THR A 58 -11.98 6.44 -0.40
CA THR A 58 -11.79 7.88 -0.17
C THR A 58 -12.59 8.72 -1.17
N VAL A 59 -12.55 8.34 -2.45
CA VAL A 59 -13.28 8.99 -3.54
C VAL A 59 -14.78 8.85 -3.36
N VAL A 60 -15.28 7.63 -3.15
CA VAL A 60 -16.71 7.36 -2.96
C VAL A 60 -17.25 8.11 -1.75
N GLN A 61 -16.50 8.16 -0.64
CA GLN A 61 -16.90 8.94 0.53
C GLN A 61 -17.04 10.43 0.20
N HIS A 62 -16.14 10.99 -0.62
CA HIS A 62 -16.18 12.41 -1.01
C HIS A 62 -17.29 12.77 -2.02
N PHE A 63 -17.84 11.80 -2.76
CA PHE A 63 -18.90 12.02 -3.75
C PHE A 63 -20.31 11.67 -3.24
N ILE A 64 -20.42 10.87 -2.18
CA ILE A 64 -21.70 10.42 -1.60
C ILE A 64 -22.06 11.16 -0.30
N GLU A 65 -21.08 11.74 0.41
CA GLU A 65 -21.32 12.78 1.43
C GLU A 65 -21.54 14.16 0.78
#